data_AF-A0A2G1MEP4-F1
#
_entry.id   AF-A0A2G1MEP4-F1
#
_cell.length_a   1.000
_cell.length_b   1.000
_cell.length_c   1.000
_cell.angle_alpha   90.00
_cell.angle_beta   90.00
_cell.angle_gamma   90.00
#
_symmetry.space_group_name_H-M   'P 1'
#
loop_
_entity.id
_entity.type
_entity.pdbx_description
1 polymer ?
#
loop_
_entity_poly.entity_id
_entity_poly.type
_entity_poly.pdbx_seq_one_letter_code
_entity_poly.pdbx_strand_id
1 'polypeptide(L)'
;MATRGQSAHFSEQDRQSLAQEGLSEEECNSVVAHMDVLRDAYFSRSWTGLIGRKTSEAIGRRNLSALDLITARQIILKGRAAAYLESAAANASDDISPEITLAAEIRREAMTAAYAPPCADPAMDRGTNPLPVQPAAGNEACTTERSDIALTTMETKEDVPSDDLEYDSRIDAVCARLVDDKSRDGVDEKFQTQIMTAARILQQVTGISDIRNLNHRHCARFRDSHYKLPKSWGKSPKDRDLTVPQIIEAAADLPAEKRGLSAATINRNLGLLKQLLDRAESDGIPVSSSIKLDKLRVRSHRRARDDRKPFSLSEIRKVFEHPVWTGCHGSTRRLR
;
A
#
# COMPACT_ATOMS: atom_id res chain seq x y z
N MET A 1 10.72 -21.27 13.61
CA MET A 1 10.83 -19.78 13.55
C MET A 1 10.27 -19.07 14.77
N ALA A 2 9.06 -19.40 15.25
CA ALA A 2 8.44 -18.71 16.38
C ALA A 2 9.24 -18.75 17.71
N THR A 3 10.02 -19.82 17.92
CA THR A 3 10.87 -20.02 19.11
C THR A 3 12.30 -19.49 18.91
N ARG A 4 12.92 -19.81 17.78
CA ARG A 4 14.34 -19.50 17.48
C ARG A 4 14.59 -18.15 16.80
N GLY A 5 13.56 -17.40 16.43
CA GLY A 5 13.69 -16.05 15.84
C GLY A 5 14.46 -16.03 14.51
N GLN A 6 15.35 -15.05 14.32
CA GLN A 6 16.14 -14.88 13.10
C GLN A 6 17.16 -16.03 12.92
N SER A 7 17.64 -16.58 14.03
CA SER A 7 18.58 -17.71 14.05
C SER A 7 17.89 -19.06 13.81
N ALA A 8 16.58 -19.05 13.49
CA ALA A 8 15.87 -20.25 13.10
C ALA A 8 16.45 -20.80 11.80
N HIS A 9 17.07 -21.96 11.91
CA HIS A 9 17.50 -22.79 10.80
C HIS A 9 16.97 -24.20 11.01
N PHE A 10 16.85 -24.92 9.91
CA PHE A 10 16.46 -26.32 9.90
C PHE A 10 17.69 -27.17 10.24
N SER A 11 17.66 -27.84 11.39
CA SER A 11 18.81 -28.61 11.87
C SER A 11 18.79 -30.04 11.33
N GLU A 12 19.94 -30.71 11.41
CA GLU A 12 20.03 -32.13 11.05
C GLU A 12 19.15 -33.01 11.96
N GLN A 13 18.93 -32.59 13.20
CA GLN A 13 17.98 -33.25 14.10
C GLN A 13 16.53 -33.09 13.61
N ASP A 14 16.15 -31.91 13.09
CA ASP A 14 14.82 -31.67 12.53
C ASP A 14 14.60 -32.53 11.27
N ARG A 15 15.65 -32.73 10.45
CA ARG A 15 15.64 -33.67 9.30
C ARG A 15 15.39 -35.11 9.73
N GLN A 16 16.12 -35.58 10.73
CA GLN A 16 15.98 -36.94 11.23
C GLN A 16 14.59 -37.21 11.80
N SER A 17 14.00 -36.25 12.51
CA SER A 17 12.63 -36.35 13.01
C SER A 17 11.60 -36.42 11.87
N LEU A 18 11.71 -35.58 10.84
CA LEU A 18 10.76 -35.60 9.73
C LEU A 18 10.92 -36.83 8.82
N ALA A 19 12.14 -37.34 8.68
CA ALA A 19 12.38 -38.61 8.00
C ALA A 19 11.73 -39.80 8.74
N GLN A 20 11.71 -39.77 10.09
CA GLN A 20 10.99 -40.77 10.90
C GLN A 20 9.47 -40.66 10.74
N GLU A 21 8.95 -39.46 10.45
CA GLU A 21 7.54 -39.21 10.13
C GLU A 21 7.18 -39.55 8.66
N GLY A 22 8.14 -40.02 7.87
CA GLY A 22 7.92 -40.52 6.50
C GLY A 22 8.05 -39.47 5.40
N LEU A 23 8.56 -38.27 5.70
CA LEU A 23 8.83 -37.26 4.67
C LEU A 23 10.08 -37.62 3.86
N SER A 24 10.00 -37.38 2.55
CA SER A 24 11.12 -37.52 1.63
C SER A 24 12.16 -36.41 1.82
N GLU A 25 13.37 -36.65 1.33
CA GLU A 25 14.45 -35.66 1.35
C GLU A 25 14.09 -34.41 0.50
N GLU A 26 13.36 -34.60 -0.60
CA GLU A 26 12.87 -33.50 -1.44
C GLU A 26 11.87 -32.61 -0.71
N GLU A 27 10.94 -33.20 0.06
CA GLU A 27 9.99 -32.47 0.89
C GLU A 27 10.70 -31.71 2.02
N CYS A 28 11.70 -32.33 2.66
CA CYS A 28 12.53 -31.66 3.65
C CYS A 28 13.22 -30.42 3.05
N ASN A 29 13.79 -30.54 1.85
CA ASN A 29 14.42 -29.42 1.15
C ASN A 29 13.42 -28.32 0.78
N SER A 30 12.19 -28.68 0.40
CA SER A 30 11.09 -27.73 0.18
C SER A 30 10.74 -26.95 1.45
N VAL A 31 10.69 -27.62 2.60
CA VAL A 31 10.48 -26.98 3.91
C VAL A 31 11.59 -26.00 4.24
N VAL A 32 12.86 -26.37 4.00
CA VAL A 32 13.99 -25.45 4.21
C VAL A 32 13.87 -24.19 3.34
N ALA A 33 13.63 -24.37 2.04
CA ALA A 33 13.48 -23.26 1.12
C ALA A 33 12.31 -22.34 1.54
N HIS A 34 11.20 -22.92 1.97
CA HIS A 34 10.06 -22.15 2.46
C HIS A 34 10.38 -21.39 3.76
N MET A 35 11.09 -22.01 4.70
CA MET A 35 11.54 -21.35 5.94
C MET A 35 12.46 -20.16 5.65
N ASP A 36 13.36 -20.29 4.68
CA ASP A 36 14.28 -19.22 4.30
C ASP A 36 13.54 -18.03 3.70
N VAL A 37 12.59 -18.27 2.79
CA VAL A 37 11.72 -17.22 2.21
C VAL A 37 10.92 -16.52 3.31
N LEU A 38 10.33 -17.27 4.24
CA LEU A 38 9.58 -16.69 5.35
C LEU A 38 10.50 -15.85 6.24
N ARG A 39 11.71 -16.33 6.54
CA ARG A 39 12.68 -15.58 7.36
C ARG A 39 13.03 -14.26 6.68
N ASP A 40 13.39 -14.26 5.41
CA ASP A 40 13.73 -13.03 4.70
C ASP A 40 12.55 -12.05 4.67
N ALA A 41 11.33 -12.55 4.46
CA ALA A 41 10.13 -11.73 4.53
C ALA A 41 9.92 -11.12 5.92
N TYR A 42 9.85 -11.92 6.99
CA TYR A 42 9.53 -11.44 8.34
C TYR A 42 10.58 -10.50 8.93
N PHE A 43 11.85 -10.69 8.55
CA PHE A 43 12.97 -9.89 9.02
C PHE A 43 13.32 -8.72 8.08
N SER A 44 12.59 -8.56 6.98
CA SER A 44 12.72 -7.39 6.09
C SER A 44 12.33 -6.07 6.78
N ARG A 45 12.85 -4.96 6.23
CA ARG A 45 12.53 -3.60 6.70
C ARG A 45 11.05 -3.26 6.54
N SER A 46 10.42 -3.70 5.44
CA SER A 46 8.99 -3.47 5.16
C SER A 46 8.08 -4.16 6.19
N TRP A 47 8.38 -5.40 6.55
CA TRP A 47 7.66 -6.11 7.61
C TRP A 47 7.90 -5.51 8.99
N THR A 48 9.11 -5.02 9.26
CA THR A 48 9.40 -4.32 10.52
C THR A 48 8.52 -3.07 10.68
N GLY A 49 8.35 -2.27 9.62
CA GLY A 49 7.45 -1.12 9.62
C GLY A 49 5.97 -1.51 9.78
N LEU A 50 5.53 -2.58 9.14
CA LEU A 50 4.16 -3.10 9.28
C LEU A 50 3.88 -3.57 10.72
N ILE A 51 4.79 -4.35 11.31
CA ILE A 51 4.68 -4.82 12.70
C ILE A 51 4.67 -3.62 13.64
N GLY A 52 5.57 -2.65 13.45
CA GLY A 52 5.61 -1.43 14.26
C GLY A 52 4.29 -0.65 14.24
N ARG A 53 3.69 -0.44 13.05
CA ARG A 53 2.39 0.23 12.95
C ARG A 53 1.27 -0.53 13.67
N LYS A 54 1.15 -1.83 13.43
CA LYS A 54 0.11 -2.65 14.08
C LYS A 54 0.28 -2.74 15.59
N THR A 55 1.51 -2.86 16.07
CA THR A 55 1.81 -2.88 17.50
C THR A 55 1.55 -1.53 18.14
N SER A 56 1.90 -0.43 17.47
CA SER A 56 1.65 0.94 17.94
C SER A 56 0.15 1.20 18.07
N GLU A 57 -0.65 0.75 17.09
CA GLU A 57 -2.11 0.82 17.13
C GLU A 57 -2.70 -0.04 18.26
N ALA A 58 -2.21 -1.27 18.44
CA ALA A 58 -2.72 -2.19 19.46
C ALA A 58 -2.39 -1.77 20.89
N ILE A 59 -1.19 -1.23 21.13
CA ILE A 59 -0.72 -0.81 22.47
C ILE A 59 -1.06 0.66 22.74
N GLY A 60 -1.42 1.43 21.72
CA GLY A 60 -1.72 2.87 21.84
C GLY A 60 -0.48 3.74 22.08
N ARG A 61 0.73 3.24 21.79
CA ARG A 61 2.01 3.94 22.02
C ARG A 61 2.72 4.21 20.70
N ARG A 62 3.16 5.46 20.48
CA ARG A 62 3.84 5.88 19.25
C ARG A 62 5.31 5.51 19.19
N ASN A 63 5.98 5.46 20.35
CA ASN A 63 7.40 5.15 20.44
C ASN A 63 7.56 3.71 20.93
N LEU A 64 7.78 2.79 19.99
CA LEU A 64 8.08 1.39 20.30
C LEU A 64 9.58 1.20 20.46
N SER A 65 9.99 0.50 21.51
CA SER A 65 11.37 0.07 21.67
C SER A 65 11.71 -1.07 20.70
N ALA A 66 13.00 -1.32 20.49
CA ALA A 66 13.45 -2.49 19.72
C ALA A 66 12.95 -3.80 20.35
N LEU A 67 12.86 -3.86 21.69
CA LEU A 67 12.34 -5.02 22.40
C LEU A 67 10.84 -5.24 22.13
N ASP A 68 10.05 -4.17 22.05
CA ASP A 68 8.62 -4.25 21.71
C ASP A 68 8.41 -4.83 20.31
N LEU A 69 9.24 -4.42 19.34
CA LEU A 69 9.19 -4.92 17.97
C LEU A 69 9.58 -6.40 17.88
N ILE A 70 10.62 -6.82 18.61
CA ILE A 70 11.03 -8.23 18.68
C ILE A 70 9.91 -9.07 19.31
N THR A 71 9.33 -8.60 20.40
CA THR A 71 8.25 -9.29 21.13
C THR A 71 7.00 -9.40 20.27
N ALA A 72 6.60 -8.31 19.63
CA ALA A 72 5.46 -8.30 18.71
C ALA A 72 5.66 -9.27 17.53
N ARG A 73 6.86 -9.31 16.96
CA ARG A 73 7.20 -10.27 15.90
C ARG A 73 7.07 -11.70 16.40
N GLN A 74 7.56 -12.01 17.60
CA GLN A 74 7.42 -13.35 18.20
C GLN A 74 5.95 -13.71 18.42
N ILE A 75 5.13 -12.79 18.92
CA ILE A 75 3.68 -13.01 19.13
C ILE A 75 3.01 -13.33 17.79
N ILE A 76 3.29 -12.58 16.73
CA ILE A 76 2.72 -12.83 15.40
C ILE A 76 3.14 -14.21 14.88
N LEU A 77 4.43 -14.55 14.98
CA LEU A 77 4.92 -15.86 14.52
C LEU A 77 4.32 -17.01 15.31
N LYS A 78 4.13 -16.85 16.64
CA LYS A 78 3.46 -17.84 17.49
C LYS A 78 1.98 -17.98 17.13
N GLY A 79 1.27 -16.87 16.95
CA GLY A 79 -0.15 -16.88 16.56
C GLY A 79 -0.39 -17.55 15.21
N ARG A 80 0.50 -17.32 14.23
CA ARG A 80 0.43 -18.01 12.93
C ARG A 80 0.80 -19.48 13.03
N ALA A 81 1.81 -19.84 13.82
CA ALA A 81 2.13 -21.24 14.05
C ALA A 81 0.95 -21.99 14.68
N ALA A 82 0.30 -21.39 15.68
CA ALA A 82 -0.90 -21.95 16.30
C ALA A 82 -2.04 -22.10 15.28
N ALA A 83 -2.28 -21.09 14.45
CA ALA A 83 -3.27 -21.16 13.39
C ALA A 83 -2.97 -22.22 12.31
N TYR A 84 -1.69 -22.45 11.97
CA TYR A 84 -1.33 -23.52 11.04
C TYR A 84 -1.50 -24.90 11.67
N LEU A 85 -1.20 -25.07 12.95
CA LEU A 85 -1.45 -26.31 13.67
C LEU A 85 -2.96 -26.59 13.79
N GLU A 86 -3.75 -25.56 14.08
CA GLU A 86 -5.20 -25.66 14.14
C GLU A 86 -5.81 -25.86 12.75
N SER A 87 -5.30 -25.21 11.71
CA SER A 87 -5.72 -25.45 10.32
C SER A 87 -5.31 -26.84 9.87
N ALA A 88 -4.14 -27.36 10.24
CA ALA A 88 -3.76 -28.75 9.95
C ALA A 88 -4.69 -29.74 10.69
N ALA A 89 -5.11 -29.42 11.91
CA ALA A 89 -6.09 -30.21 12.67
C ALA A 89 -7.52 -30.07 12.10
N ALA A 90 -7.89 -28.88 11.60
CA ALA A 90 -9.19 -28.55 11.05
C ALA A 90 -9.32 -28.92 9.56
N ASN A 91 -8.23 -29.08 8.81
CA ASN A 91 -8.25 -29.64 7.44
C ASN A 91 -8.56 -31.15 7.43
N ALA A 92 -8.86 -31.74 8.60
CA ALA A 92 -9.63 -32.99 8.73
C ALA A 92 -11.16 -32.78 8.64
N SER A 93 -11.67 -31.55 8.58
CA SER A 93 -13.08 -31.19 8.34
C SER A 93 -13.22 -29.76 7.77
N ASP A 94 -13.61 -29.68 6.49
CA ASP A 94 -13.75 -28.45 5.70
C ASP A 94 -14.41 -27.22 6.37
N ASP A 95 -13.94 -26.05 5.92
CA ASP A 95 -14.60 -24.74 5.74
C ASP A 95 -14.43 -23.62 6.81
N ILE A 96 -13.56 -22.66 6.44
CA ILE A 96 -13.37 -21.24 6.84
C ILE A 96 -12.93 -20.87 8.29
N SER A 97 -11.66 -20.46 8.34
CA SER A 97 -10.98 -19.41 9.13
C SER A 97 -11.09 -19.39 10.68
N PRO A 98 -10.50 -20.39 11.36
CA PRO A 98 -10.24 -20.39 12.81
C PRO A 98 -9.19 -19.33 13.24
N GLU A 99 -8.37 -18.83 12.30
CA GLU A 99 -7.33 -17.80 12.49
C GLU A 99 -7.82 -16.51 13.17
N ILE A 100 -9.07 -16.10 12.93
CA ILE A 100 -9.66 -14.88 13.48
C ILE A 100 -10.22 -15.12 14.89
N THR A 101 -10.75 -16.32 15.14
CA THR A 101 -11.34 -16.72 16.42
C THR A 101 -10.26 -17.02 17.46
N LEU A 102 -9.22 -17.77 17.09
CA LEU A 102 -8.10 -18.07 18.00
C LEU A 102 -7.24 -16.81 18.27
N ALA A 103 -7.06 -15.93 17.29
CA ALA A 103 -6.38 -14.65 17.51
C ALA A 103 -7.17 -13.73 18.48
N ALA A 104 -8.50 -13.85 18.53
CA ALA A 104 -9.32 -13.18 19.52
C ALA A 104 -9.22 -13.83 20.91
N GLU A 105 -9.06 -15.16 20.99
CA GLU A 105 -8.88 -15.90 22.24
C GLU A 105 -7.50 -15.69 22.88
N ILE A 106 -6.42 -15.72 22.10
CA ILE A 106 -5.06 -15.40 22.57
C ILE A 106 -5.00 -13.94 23.06
N ARG A 107 -5.72 -13.02 22.40
CA ARG A 107 -5.85 -11.62 22.86
C ARG A 107 -6.59 -11.54 24.18
N ARG A 108 -7.64 -12.36 24.38
CA ARG A 108 -8.39 -12.43 25.63
C ARG A 108 -7.54 -12.99 26.78
N GLU A 109 -6.78 -14.05 26.51
CA GLU A 109 -5.92 -14.72 27.48
C GLU A 109 -4.73 -13.83 27.91
N ALA A 110 -4.13 -13.11 26.96
CA ALA A 110 -3.07 -12.14 27.23
C ALA A 110 -3.56 -10.90 28.00
N MET A 111 -4.82 -10.48 27.83
CA MET A 111 -5.44 -9.41 28.61
C MET A 111 -5.76 -9.85 30.05
N THR A 112 -6.16 -11.11 30.26
CA THR A 112 -6.42 -11.65 31.60
C THR A 112 -5.14 -11.95 32.39
N ALA A 113 -4.00 -12.16 31.73
CA ALA A 113 -2.74 -12.52 32.38
C ALA A 113 -1.93 -11.32 32.92
N ALA A 114 -2.34 -10.07 32.64
CA ALA A 114 -1.57 -8.89 33.07
C ALA A 114 -2.45 -7.67 33.36
N TYR A 115 -3.13 -7.66 34.53
CA TYR A 115 -3.26 -6.47 35.39
C TYR A 115 -3.98 -6.83 36.71
N ALA A 116 -3.22 -7.03 37.78
CA ALA A 116 -3.72 -6.84 39.15
C ALA A 116 -3.24 -5.46 39.61
N PRO A 117 -4.10 -4.44 39.70
CA PRO A 117 -3.71 -3.20 40.36
C PRO A 117 -3.55 -3.49 41.86
N PRO A 118 -2.50 -3.00 42.53
CA PRO A 118 -2.45 -3.05 43.98
C PRO A 118 -3.56 -2.17 44.56
N CYS A 119 -4.38 -2.75 45.43
CA CYS A 119 -5.39 -2.05 46.23
C CYS A 119 -4.77 -0.86 46.97
N ALA A 120 -5.41 0.30 46.87
CA ALA A 120 -5.37 1.34 47.89
C ALA A 120 -6.73 2.04 47.88
N ASP A 121 -7.48 1.86 48.97
CA ASP A 121 -8.77 2.47 49.27
C ASP A 121 -8.59 3.88 49.90
N PRO A 122 -9.66 4.69 50.09
CA PRO A 122 -9.73 6.06 49.55
C PRO A 122 -9.78 7.17 50.61
N ALA A 123 -9.58 8.44 50.19
CA ALA A 123 -10.46 9.59 50.50
C ALA A 123 -9.88 10.96 50.02
N MET A 124 -10.64 11.63 49.15
CA MET A 124 -11.03 13.05 49.09
C MET A 124 -10.14 14.12 49.79
N ASP A 125 -9.78 15.20 49.10
CA ASP A 125 -10.56 16.47 49.15
C ASP A 125 -10.03 17.54 48.15
N ARG A 126 -10.94 18.38 47.67
CA ARG A 126 -10.78 19.52 46.76
C ARG A 126 -10.11 20.71 47.46
N GLY A 127 -9.42 21.56 46.67
CA GLY A 127 -9.15 22.93 47.11
C GLY A 127 -8.20 23.74 46.23
N THR A 128 -8.79 24.49 45.29
CA THR A 128 -8.48 25.91 44.96
C THR A 128 -7.04 26.37 44.65
N ASN A 129 -6.82 26.75 43.38
CA ASN A 129 -5.98 27.90 42.95
C ASN A 129 -6.48 29.23 43.58
N PRO A 130 -5.77 30.40 43.56
CA PRO A 130 -4.77 30.83 42.56
C PRO A 130 -3.54 31.67 43.07
N LEU A 131 -2.67 32.02 42.11
CA LEU A 131 -1.54 32.97 42.15
C LEU A 131 -1.86 34.34 42.79
N PRO A 132 -0.82 35.05 43.29
CA PRO A 132 -0.67 36.45 42.85
C PRO A 132 0.78 36.99 42.66
N VAL A 133 0.94 37.76 41.56
CA VAL A 133 1.44 39.15 41.46
C VAL A 133 2.92 39.49 41.79
N GLN A 134 3.65 39.94 40.75
CA GLN A 134 4.76 40.91 40.83
C GLN A 134 4.21 42.36 40.90
N PRO A 135 4.91 43.30 41.54
CA PRO A 135 5.52 44.37 40.74
C PRO A 135 6.82 44.97 41.35
N ALA A 136 7.69 45.52 40.50
CA ALA A 136 8.38 46.79 40.77
C ALA A 136 9.16 47.27 39.53
N ALA A 137 8.85 48.48 39.09
CA ALA A 137 9.55 49.25 38.08
C ALA A 137 10.47 50.29 38.75
N GLY A 138 11.48 50.78 38.00
CA GLY A 138 12.35 51.92 38.32
C GLY A 138 13.83 51.52 38.39
N ASN A 139 14.83 52.22 37.82
CA ASN A 139 14.93 53.57 37.28
C ASN A 139 16.15 53.67 36.32
N GLU A 140 16.05 54.62 35.38
CA GLU A 140 17.06 55.60 34.89
C GLU A 140 18.49 55.12 34.55
N ALA A 141 18.88 55.06 33.27
CA ALA A 141 19.42 56.13 32.40
C ALA A 141 20.92 56.47 32.62
N CYS A 142 21.76 56.28 31.60
CA CYS A 142 22.72 57.28 31.10
C CYS A 142 23.43 56.80 29.81
N THR A 143 23.25 57.61 28.76
CA THR A 143 24.05 57.89 27.55
C THR A 143 25.51 57.41 27.49
N THR A 144 25.98 56.96 26.31
CA THR A 144 27.17 57.53 25.59
C THR A 144 27.34 56.87 24.19
N GLU A 145 27.31 57.74 23.19
CA GLU A 145 28.00 57.78 21.87
C GLU A 145 27.65 56.93 20.63
N ARG A 146 27.53 57.70 19.54
CA ARG A 146 27.42 57.38 18.11
C ARG A 146 28.69 56.73 17.58
N SER A 147 28.53 55.88 16.56
CA SER A 147 29.20 56.05 15.26
C SER A 147 28.52 55.19 14.19
N ASP A 148 28.01 55.85 13.16
CA ASP A 148 27.53 55.26 11.91
C ASP A 148 28.70 54.63 11.14
N ILE A 149 28.59 53.34 10.79
CA ILE A 149 29.22 52.79 9.59
C ILE A 149 28.25 51.80 8.96
N ALA A 150 27.69 52.21 7.83
CA ALA A 150 26.98 51.32 6.91
C ALA A 150 27.95 50.27 6.37
N LEU A 151 27.62 48.98 6.51
CA LEU A 151 28.21 47.94 5.70
C LEU A 151 27.13 46.97 5.23
N THR A 152 26.88 47.06 3.94
CA THR A 152 26.21 46.07 3.10
C THR A 152 26.87 44.71 3.30
N THR A 153 26.26 43.85 4.11
CA THR A 153 26.67 42.44 4.18
C THR A 153 25.92 41.68 3.10
N MET A 154 26.60 41.47 1.98
CA MET A 154 26.32 40.36 1.09
C MET A 154 26.69 39.08 1.84
N GLU A 155 25.71 38.45 2.48
CA GLU A 155 25.88 37.11 3.04
C GLU A 155 25.61 36.09 1.93
N THR A 156 26.73 35.71 1.32
CA THR A 156 26.93 34.45 0.61
C THR A 156 26.30 33.33 1.42
N LYS A 157 25.13 32.84 0.98
CA LYS A 157 24.52 31.67 1.61
C LYS A 157 25.41 30.49 1.30
N GLU A 158 26.14 30.08 2.33
CA GLU A 158 26.96 28.88 2.36
C GLU A 158 26.19 27.70 1.77
N ASP A 159 26.87 26.98 0.89
CA ASP A 159 26.47 25.72 0.30
C ASP A 159 26.39 24.70 1.44
N VAL A 160 25.22 24.62 2.08
CA VAL A 160 24.85 23.49 2.93
C VAL A 160 24.82 22.28 2.01
N PRO A 161 25.59 21.21 2.26
CA PRO A 161 25.50 19.99 1.47
C PRO A 161 24.03 19.55 1.47
N SER A 162 23.40 19.60 0.30
CA SER A 162 22.04 19.10 0.11
C SER A 162 22.01 17.66 0.60
N ASP A 163 21.05 17.34 1.45
CA ASP A 163 20.82 15.99 1.96
C ASP A 163 20.49 15.07 0.76
N ASP A 164 21.51 14.40 0.21
CA ASP A 164 21.46 13.55 -1.00
C ASP A 164 20.54 12.30 -0.85
N LEU A 165 19.72 12.26 0.20
CA LEU A 165 18.85 11.16 0.57
C LEU A 165 17.35 11.47 0.36
N GLU A 166 16.96 12.69 -0.03
CA GLU A 166 15.55 13.02 -0.25
C GLU A 166 15.07 12.60 -1.65
N TYR A 167 14.09 11.70 -1.70
CA TYR A 167 13.45 11.29 -2.95
C TYR A 167 12.59 12.42 -3.53
N ASP A 168 12.68 12.62 -4.86
CA ASP A 168 11.81 13.56 -5.56
C ASP A 168 10.33 13.20 -5.36
N SER A 169 9.58 14.17 -4.83
CA SER A 169 8.16 14.07 -4.47
C SER A 169 7.20 14.33 -5.64
N ARG A 170 7.71 14.70 -6.81
CA ARG A 170 6.89 14.81 -8.00
C ARG A 170 6.26 13.47 -8.37
N ILE A 171 4.99 13.52 -8.74
CA ILE A 171 4.16 12.36 -9.10
C ILE A 171 4.81 11.51 -10.20
N ASP A 172 5.42 12.12 -11.21
CA ASP A 172 6.10 11.41 -12.29
C ASP A 172 7.39 10.73 -11.82
N ALA A 173 8.14 11.35 -10.91
CA ALA A 173 9.30 10.73 -10.28
C ALA A 173 8.92 9.53 -9.39
N VAL A 174 7.85 9.66 -8.59
CA VAL A 174 7.32 8.52 -7.80
C VAL A 174 6.83 7.40 -8.73
N CYS A 175 6.16 7.74 -9.83
CA CYS A 175 5.76 6.76 -10.84
C CYS A 175 6.94 6.03 -11.47
N ALA A 176 8.00 6.75 -11.84
CA ALA A 176 9.19 6.13 -12.43
C ALA A 176 9.83 5.12 -11.46
N ARG A 177 9.92 5.46 -10.18
CA ARG A 177 10.42 4.55 -9.13
C ARG A 177 9.50 3.36 -8.89
N LEU A 178 8.17 3.56 -8.88
CA LEU A 178 7.21 2.46 -8.79
C LEU A 178 7.32 1.51 -10.00
N VAL A 179 7.52 2.05 -11.20
CA VAL A 179 7.73 1.26 -12.42
C VAL A 179 9.03 0.47 -12.34
N ASP A 180 10.12 1.09 -11.90
CA ASP A 180 11.41 0.41 -11.74
C ASP A 180 11.36 -0.70 -10.69
N ASP A 181 10.67 -0.47 -9.57
CA ASP A 181 10.44 -1.49 -8.54
C ASP A 181 9.66 -2.68 -9.09
N LYS A 182 8.59 -2.40 -9.85
CA LYS A 182 7.71 -3.43 -10.42
C LYS A 182 8.36 -4.17 -11.59
N SER A 183 9.24 -3.53 -12.37
CA SER A 183 9.98 -4.20 -13.43
C SER A 183 10.96 -5.23 -12.85
N ARG A 184 11.59 -4.92 -11.71
CA ARG A 184 12.44 -5.87 -10.96
C ARG A 184 11.64 -7.06 -10.43
N ASP A 185 10.38 -6.85 -10.07
CA ASP A 185 9.42 -7.91 -9.71
C ASP A 185 8.93 -8.74 -10.94
N GLY A 186 9.39 -8.43 -12.15
CA GLY A 186 8.97 -9.13 -13.39
C GLY A 186 7.61 -8.70 -13.93
N VAL A 187 7.11 -7.52 -13.55
CA VAL A 187 5.82 -7.01 -14.02
C VAL A 187 5.90 -6.47 -15.45
N ASP A 188 4.89 -6.82 -16.25
CA ASP A 188 4.74 -6.51 -17.68
C ASP A 188 4.68 -4.99 -18.02
N GLU A 189 5.13 -4.62 -19.22
CA GLU A 189 5.16 -3.26 -19.80
C GLU A 189 3.76 -2.61 -19.80
N LYS A 190 2.72 -3.43 -19.93
CA LYS A 190 1.32 -2.99 -19.84
C LYS A 190 1.00 -2.32 -18.51
N PHE A 191 1.55 -2.81 -17.40
CA PHE A 191 1.37 -2.17 -16.09
C PHE A 191 2.02 -0.79 -16.07
N GLN A 192 3.23 -0.67 -16.62
CA GLN A 192 3.98 0.59 -16.70
C GLN A 192 3.18 1.65 -17.46
N THR A 193 2.65 1.27 -18.61
CA THR A 193 1.79 2.14 -19.42
C THR A 193 0.57 2.60 -18.63
N GLN A 194 -0.04 1.71 -17.85
CA GLN A 194 -1.25 2.02 -17.08
C GLN A 194 -0.99 2.96 -15.90
N ILE A 195 0.07 2.75 -15.13
CA ILE A 195 0.38 3.62 -13.99
C ILE A 195 0.78 5.02 -14.48
N MET A 196 1.56 5.12 -15.56
CA MET A 196 1.92 6.40 -16.18
C MET A 196 0.69 7.13 -16.74
N THR A 197 -0.21 6.38 -17.36
CA THR A 197 -1.48 6.91 -17.87
C THR A 197 -2.39 7.43 -16.73
N ALA A 198 -2.50 6.67 -15.65
CA ALA A 198 -3.26 7.09 -14.46
C ALA A 198 -2.67 8.35 -13.82
N ALA A 199 -1.35 8.43 -13.72
CA ALA A 199 -0.64 9.61 -13.22
C ALA A 199 -0.85 10.84 -14.11
N ARG A 200 -0.76 10.69 -15.44
CA ARG A 200 -1.08 11.76 -16.40
C ARG A 200 -2.50 12.29 -16.19
N ILE A 201 -3.50 11.41 -16.06
CA ILE A 201 -4.88 11.83 -15.79
C ILE A 201 -4.96 12.59 -14.46
N LEU A 202 -4.34 12.06 -13.40
CA LEU A 202 -4.33 12.70 -12.09
C LEU A 202 -3.71 14.10 -12.14
N GLN A 203 -2.57 14.28 -12.79
CA GLN A 203 -1.90 15.57 -12.89
C GLN A 203 -2.71 16.55 -13.75
N GLN A 204 -3.22 16.12 -14.91
CA GLN A 204 -3.94 17.02 -15.83
C GLN A 204 -5.31 17.44 -15.30
N VAL A 205 -6.06 16.52 -14.68
CA VAL A 205 -7.33 16.85 -14.01
C VAL A 205 -7.05 17.58 -12.70
N THR A 206 -5.91 17.28 -12.08
CA THR A 206 -5.28 17.79 -10.86
C THR A 206 -4.89 19.26 -10.80
N GLY A 207 -4.12 19.66 -11.80
CA GLY A 207 -3.09 20.70 -11.63
C GLY A 207 -2.02 20.36 -10.59
N ILE A 208 -2.07 19.20 -9.92
CA ILE A 208 -1.13 18.81 -8.87
C ILE A 208 -0.02 17.98 -9.48
N SER A 209 1.22 18.44 -9.32
CA SER A 209 2.43 17.74 -9.76
C SER A 209 3.18 17.08 -8.62
N ASP A 210 3.08 17.59 -7.40
CA ASP A 210 3.73 17.08 -6.19
C ASP A 210 2.74 16.25 -5.35
N ILE A 211 3.16 15.03 -4.99
CA ILE A 211 2.31 14.07 -4.27
C ILE A 211 1.90 14.55 -2.88
N ARG A 212 2.71 15.38 -2.23
CA ARG A 212 2.46 15.95 -0.89
C ARG A 212 1.24 16.88 -0.89
N ASN A 213 0.93 17.48 -2.04
CA ASN A 213 -0.20 18.38 -2.24
C ASN A 213 -1.51 17.65 -2.59
N LEU A 214 -1.48 16.32 -2.70
CA LEU A 214 -2.70 15.54 -2.91
C LEU A 214 -3.54 15.48 -1.63
N ASN A 215 -4.85 15.59 -1.82
CA ASN A 215 -5.84 15.42 -0.77
C ASN A 215 -7.04 14.63 -1.32
N HIS A 216 -7.99 14.28 -0.44
CA HIS A 216 -9.14 13.47 -0.82
C HIS A 216 -9.99 14.07 -1.96
N ARG A 217 -10.10 15.40 -2.06
CA ARG A 217 -10.87 16.09 -3.12
C ARG A 217 -10.21 15.91 -4.48
N HIS A 218 -8.88 15.90 -4.54
CA HIS A 218 -8.15 15.62 -5.77
C HIS A 218 -8.40 14.19 -6.25
N CYS A 219 -8.39 13.21 -5.35
CA CYS A 219 -8.73 11.82 -5.67
C CYS A 219 -10.19 11.66 -6.12
N ALA A 220 -11.13 12.39 -5.51
CA ALA A 220 -12.52 12.42 -5.94
C ALA A 220 -12.65 13.02 -7.36
N ARG A 221 -11.96 14.12 -7.65
CA ARG A 221 -11.95 14.73 -9.00
C ARG A 221 -11.34 13.81 -10.05
N PHE A 222 -10.30 13.07 -9.69
CA PHE A 222 -9.73 12.00 -10.52
C PHE A 222 -10.74 10.90 -10.82
N ARG A 223 -11.49 10.42 -9.83
CA ARG A 223 -12.59 9.46 -10.07
C ARG A 223 -13.65 10.06 -10.99
N ASP A 224 -14.07 11.31 -10.71
CA ASP A 224 -15.16 11.96 -11.42
C ASP A 224 -14.84 12.23 -12.90
N SER A 225 -13.56 12.47 -13.23
CA SER A 225 -13.13 12.60 -14.62
C SER A 225 -13.34 11.32 -15.43
N HIS A 226 -13.25 10.14 -14.81
CA HIS A 226 -13.46 8.86 -15.51
C HIS A 226 -14.91 8.65 -15.95
N TYR A 227 -15.88 9.29 -15.30
CA TYR A 227 -17.27 9.30 -15.75
C TYR A 227 -17.51 10.21 -16.96
N LYS A 228 -16.60 11.17 -17.19
CA LYS A 228 -16.69 12.14 -18.28
C LYS A 228 -15.87 11.73 -19.51
N LEU A 229 -14.88 10.86 -19.33
CA LEU A 229 -14.07 10.34 -20.44
C LEU A 229 -14.91 9.54 -21.45
N PRO A 230 -14.60 9.64 -22.75
CA PRO A 230 -15.23 8.80 -23.77
C PRO A 230 -14.73 7.35 -23.65
N LYS A 231 -15.58 6.37 -23.97
CA LYS A 231 -15.20 4.93 -23.95
C LYS A 231 -14.15 4.55 -25.01
N SER A 232 -13.93 5.41 -26.00
CA SER A 232 -12.88 5.30 -27.02
C SER A 232 -11.53 5.84 -26.58
N TRP A 233 -11.46 6.49 -25.40
CA TRP A 233 -10.26 7.14 -24.92
C TRP A 233 -9.04 6.22 -24.94
N GLY A 234 -7.92 6.74 -25.46
CA GLY A 234 -6.65 6.03 -25.58
C GLY A 234 -6.58 5.02 -26.73
N LYS A 235 -7.64 4.92 -27.56
CA LYS A 235 -7.67 4.05 -28.75
C LYS A 235 -7.46 4.82 -30.05
N SER A 236 -7.77 6.11 -30.07
CA SER A 236 -7.63 6.95 -31.25
C SER A 236 -6.29 7.67 -31.23
N PRO A 237 -5.53 7.69 -32.35
CA PRO A 237 -4.33 8.52 -32.47
C PRO A 237 -4.58 10.00 -32.19
N LYS A 238 -5.80 10.51 -32.49
CA LYS A 238 -6.20 11.90 -32.23
C LYS A 238 -6.21 12.27 -30.74
N ASP A 239 -6.36 11.27 -29.86
CA ASP A 239 -6.41 11.51 -28.42
C ASP A 239 -5.00 11.63 -27.81
N ARG A 240 -3.94 11.29 -28.56
CA ARG A 240 -2.56 11.26 -28.05
C ARG A 240 -2.05 12.64 -27.66
N ASP A 241 -2.34 13.62 -28.51
CA ASP A 241 -1.85 15.00 -28.40
C ASP A 241 -2.78 15.89 -27.56
N LEU A 242 -3.99 15.43 -27.26
CA LEU A 242 -4.95 16.16 -26.45
C LEU A 242 -4.68 15.94 -24.95
N THR A 243 -4.97 16.98 -24.17
CA THR A 243 -5.04 16.86 -22.71
C THR A 243 -6.35 16.23 -22.28
N VAL A 244 -6.36 15.57 -21.11
CA VAL A 244 -7.56 14.96 -20.55
C VAL A 244 -8.74 15.95 -20.41
N PRO A 245 -8.54 17.21 -19.96
CA PRO A 245 -9.60 18.22 -19.98
C PRO A 245 -10.17 18.49 -21.38
N GLN A 246 -9.32 18.63 -22.41
CA GLN A 246 -9.77 18.82 -23.80
C GLN A 246 -10.55 17.62 -24.33
N ILE A 247 -10.13 16.40 -23.96
CA ILE A 247 -10.85 15.18 -24.32
C ILE A 247 -12.23 15.14 -23.64
N ILE A 248 -12.30 15.53 -22.37
CA ILE A 248 -13.56 15.60 -21.62
C ILE A 248 -14.49 16.65 -22.24
N GLU A 249 -13.96 17.78 -22.67
CA GLU A 249 -14.70 18.84 -23.37
C GLU A 249 -15.23 18.36 -24.71
N ALA A 250 -14.38 17.77 -25.56
CA ALA A 250 -14.81 17.18 -26.84
C ALA A 250 -15.82 16.03 -26.65
N ALA A 251 -15.75 15.32 -25.53
CA ALA A 251 -16.71 14.29 -25.19
C ALA A 251 -18.04 14.85 -24.65
N ALA A 252 -18.15 16.14 -24.36
CA ALA A 252 -19.40 16.73 -23.85
C ALA A 252 -20.56 16.59 -24.84
N ASP A 253 -20.27 16.59 -26.15
CA ASP A 253 -21.25 16.44 -27.23
C ASP A 253 -21.62 14.98 -27.54
N LEU A 254 -20.91 14.01 -26.95
CA LEU A 254 -21.20 12.60 -27.16
C LEU A 254 -22.44 12.15 -26.36
N PRO A 255 -23.25 11.21 -26.90
CA PRO A 255 -24.32 10.56 -26.16
C PRO A 255 -23.83 9.95 -24.84
N ALA A 256 -24.68 9.95 -23.81
CA ALA A 256 -24.34 9.47 -22.48
C ALA A 256 -23.83 8.02 -22.48
N GLU A 257 -24.32 7.17 -23.40
CA GLU A 257 -23.91 5.78 -23.52
C GLU A 257 -22.46 5.61 -24.02
N LYS A 258 -21.90 6.63 -24.68
CA LYS A 258 -20.51 6.65 -25.18
C LYS A 258 -19.53 7.27 -24.19
N ARG A 259 -20.02 7.77 -23.06
CA ARG A 259 -19.24 8.40 -21.99
C ARG A 259 -19.21 7.51 -20.75
N GLY A 260 -18.18 7.70 -19.95
CA GLY A 260 -17.97 6.98 -18.71
C GLY A 260 -17.31 5.63 -18.90
N LEU A 261 -16.21 5.44 -18.19
CA LEU A 261 -15.51 4.16 -18.10
C LEU A 261 -16.27 3.19 -17.19
N SER A 262 -16.00 1.89 -17.37
CA SER A 262 -16.65 0.85 -16.55
C SER A 262 -16.21 0.97 -15.07
N ALA A 263 -17.07 0.53 -14.14
CA ALA A 263 -16.74 0.49 -12.71
C ALA A 263 -15.45 -0.30 -12.44
N ALA A 264 -15.21 -1.39 -13.18
CA ALA A 264 -13.99 -2.17 -13.09
C ALA A 264 -12.75 -1.35 -13.51
N THR A 265 -12.85 -0.59 -14.60
CA THR A 265 -11.78 0.30 -15.07
C THR A 265 -11.50 1.43 -14.08
N ILE A 266 -12.54 2.05 -13.52
CA ILE A 266 -12.38 3.13 -12.52
C ILE A 266 -11.70 2.58 -11.26
N ASN A 267 -12.17 1.45 -10.73
CA ASN A 267 -11.59 0.82 -9.55
C ASN A 267 -10.16 0.34 -9.77
N ARG A 268 -9.81 -0.12 -10.98
CA ARG A 268 -8.42 -0.43 -11.36
C ARG A 268 -7.54 0.81 -11.26
N ASN A 269 -7.98 1.94 -11.83
CA ASN A 269 -7.25 3.21 -11.76
C ASN A 269 -7.11 3.72 -10.31
N LEU A 270 -8.14 3.58 -9.48
CA LEU A 270 -8.04 3.86 -8.04
C LEU A 270 -7.03 2.94 -7.34
N GLY A 271 -6.93 1.67 -7.74
CA GLY A 271 -5.91 0.75 -7.23
C GLY A 271 -4.49 1.10 -7.67
N LEU A 272 -4.31 1.64 -8.88
CA LEU A 272 -3.04 2.18 -9.35
C LEU A 272 -2.65 3.43 -8.56
N LEU A 273 -3.61 4.33 -8.31
CA LEU A 273 -3.40 5.49 -7.45
C LEU A 273 -3.00 5.08 -6.03
N LYS A 274 -3.62 4.03 -5.47
CA LYS A 274 -3.22 3.50 -4.16
C LYS A 274 -1.75 3.08 -4.16
N GLN A 275 -1.31 2.29 -5.15
CA GLN A 275 0.09 1.86 -5.25
C GLN A 275 1.07 3.04 -5.38
N LEU A 276 0.67 4.10 -6.07
CA LEU A 276 1.47 5.31 -6.17
C LEU A 276 1.63 6.01 -4.81
N LEU A 277 0.55 6.12 -4.03
CA LEU A 277 0.60 6.70 -2.69
C LEU A 277 1.42 5.82 -1.72
N ASP A 278 1.21 4.50 -1.77
CA ASP A 278 1.97 3.54 -0.97
C ASP A 278 3.48 3.62 -1.29
N ARG A 279 3.83 3.83 -2.58
CA ARG A 279 5.23 4.03 -2.98
C ARG A 279 5.81 5.31 -2.40
N ALA A 280 5.09 6.43 -2.45
CA ALA A 280 5.55 7.68 -1.86
C ALA A 280 5.77 7.54 -0.35
N GLU A 281 4.87 6.87 0.36
CA GLU A 281 5.05 6.58 1.78
C GLU A 281 6.29 5.70 2.04
N SER A 282 6.55 4.70 1.19
CA SER A 282 7.77 3.88 1.27
C SER A 282 9.06 4.66 1.00
N ASP A 283 9.00 5.67 0.15
CA ASP A 283 10.09 6.62 -0.11
C ASP A 283 10.23 7.66 1.03
N GLY A 284 9.40 7.60 2.07
CA GLY A 284 9.42 8.56 3.18
C GLY A 284 8.75 9.91 2.87
N ILE A 285 8.09 10.03 1.72
CA ILE A 285 7.39 11.25 1.32
C ILE A 285 6.02 11.29 2.02
N PRO A 286 5.70 12.38 2.74
CA PRO A 286 4.45 12.45 3.50
C PRO A 286 3.23 12.53 2.56
N VAL A 287 2.30 11.58 2.72
CA VAL A 287 1.01 11.55 2.03
C VAL A 287 -0.09 11.99 3.00
N SER A 288 -1.08 12.75 2.49
CA SER A 288 -2.20 13.21 3.32
C SER A 288 -3.03 12.05 3.87
N SER A 289 -3.11 11.94 5.20
CA SER A 289 -3.96 10.98 5.92
C SER A 289 -5.47 11.15 5.67
N SER A 290 -5.87 12.28 5.06
CA SER A 290 -7.25 12.54 4.66
C SER A 290 -7.72 11.65 3.50
N ILE A 291 -6.79 11.08 2.72
CA ILE A 291 -7.11 10.32 1.51
C ILE A 291 -7.69 8.95 1.87
N LYS A 292 -8.98 8.77 1.59
CA LYS A 292 -9.70 7.50 1.77
C LYS A 292 -10.17 6.92 0.44
N LEU A 293 -9.28 6.26 -0.30
CA LEU A 293 -9.59 5.72 -1.65
C LEU A 293 -10.72 4.67 -1.63
N ASP A 294 -10.88 3.91 -0.54
CA ASP A 294 -11.95 2.92 -0.42
C ASP A 294 -13.35 3.54 -0.47
N LYS A 295 -13.48 4.80 -0.02
CA LYS A 295 -14.74 5.57 -0.10
C LYS A 295 -15.05 6.07 -1.52
N LEU A 296 -14.09 5.98 -2.45
CA LEU A 296 -14.23 6.40 -3.84
C LEU A 296 -14.55 5.22 -4.78
N ARG A 297 -14.51 3.99 -4.29
CA ARG A 297 -14.76 2.80 -5.11
C ARG A 297 -16.18 2.80 -5.66
N VAL A 298 -16.28 2.44 -6.94
CA VAL A 298 -17.54 2.37 -7.68
C VAL A 298 -18.12 0.97 -7.54
N ARG A 299 -19.40 0.88 -7.15
CA ARG A 299 -20.10 -0.40 -7.12
C ARG A 299 -20.35 -0.90 -8.55
N SER A 300 -20.04 -2.17 -8.80
CA SER A 300 -20.52 -2.83 -10.01
C SER A 300 -21.89 -3.44 -9.73
N HIS A 301 -22.85 -3.20 -10.62
CA HIS A 301 -24.17 -3.84 -10.56
C HIS A 301 -24.23 -5.13 -11.40
N ARG A 302 -23.15 -5.48 -12.11
CA ARG A 302 -23.02 -6.76 -12.82
C ARG A 302 -22.33 -7.79 -11.94
N ARG A 303 -22.87 -9.01 -11.92
CA ARG A 303 -22.20 -10.16 -11.29
C ARG A 303 -21.00 -10.54 -12.15
N ALA A 304 -19.88 -10.88 -11.52
CA ALA A 304 -18.65 -11.24 -12.24
C ALA A 304 -18.86 -12.38 -13.26
N ARG A 305 -19.81 -13.29 -13.02
CA ARG A 305 -20.18 -14.37 -13.96
C ARG A 305 -20.84 -13.86 -15.25
N ASP A 306 -21.50 -12.70 -15.20
CA ASP A 306 -22.28 -12.14 -16.30
C ASP A 306 -21.43 -11.20 -17.19
N ASP A 307 -20.17 -10.96 -16.83
CA ASP A 307 -19.26 -10.10 -17.61
C ASP A 307 -18.80 -10.74 -18.92
N ARG A 308 -18.96 -12.06 -19.09
CA ARG A 308 -18.69 -12.76 -20.34
C ARG A 308 -19.97 -13.45 -20.81
N LYS A 309 -20.53 -12.98 -21.92
CA LYS A 309 -21.63 -13.70 -22.57
C LYS A 309 -21.09 -15.07 -22.99
N PRO A 310 -21.69 -16.18 -22.55
CA PRO A 310 -21.28 -17.50 -23.02
C PRO A 310 -21.52 -17.59 -24.52
N PHE A 311 -20.66 -18.30 -25.23
CA PHE A 311 -20.87 -18.57 -26.65
C PHE A 311 -22.19 -19.34 -26.83
N SER A 312 -23.02 -18.87 -27.75
CA SER A 312 -24.14 -19.65 -28.26
C SER A 312 -23.62 -20.86 -29.05
N LEU A 313 -24.43 -21.92 -29.16
CA LEU A 313 -24.10 -23.09 -29.98
C LEU A 313 -23.75 -22.71 -31.43
N SER A 314 -24.40 -21.69 -31.99
CA SER A 314 -24.08 -21.17 -33.33
C SER A 314 -22.72 -20.50 -33.40
N GLU A 315 -22.29 -19.78 -32.35
CA GLU A 315 -20.96 -19.17 -32.32
C GLU A 315 -19.88 -20.23 -32.12
N ILE A 316 -20.14 -21.26 -31.32
CA ILE A 316 -19.24 -22.40 -31.15
C ILE A 316 -19.04 -23.13 -32.49
N ARG A 317 -20.10 -23.40 -33.25
CA ARG A 317 -19.99 -24.01 -34.59
C ARG A 317 -19.09 -23.19 -35.51
N LYS A 318 -19.26 -21.87 -35.55
CA LYS A 318 -18.40 -20.97 -36.35
C LYS A 318 -16.94 -20.99 -35.93
N VAL A 319 -16.65 -21.13 -34.63
CA VAL A 319 -15.26 -21.29 -34.15
C VAL A 319 -14.65 -22.59 -34.69
N PHE A 320 -15.41 -23.69 -34.67
CA PHE A 320 -14.95 -24.98 -35.19
C PHE A 320 -14.93 -25.10 -36.71
N GLU A 321 -15.59 -24.19 -37.44
CA GLU A 321 -15.44 -24.07 -38.90
C GLU A 321 -14.11 -23.45 -39.32
N HIS A 322 -13.39 -22.78 -38.40
CA HIS A 322 -12.13 -22.10 -38.70
C HIS A 322 -11.04 -23.10 -39.16
N PRO A 323 -10.16 -22.74 -40.12
CA PRO A 323 -9.15 -23.64 -40.70
C PRO A 323 -8.17 -24.31 -39.71
N VAL A 324 -8.08 -23.78 -38.48
CA VAL A 324 -7.30 -24.40 -37.40
C VAL A 324 -7.90 -25.73 -36.94
N TRP A 325 -9.21 -25.93 -37.13
CA TRP A 325 -9.98 -27.12 -36.75
C TRP A 325 -10.43 -27.97 -37.95
N THR A 326 -10.75 -27.35 -39.09
CA THR A 326 -11.19 -28.05 -40.32
C THR A 326 -10.05 -28.38 -41.28
N GLY A 327 -8.83 -27.89 -40.99
CA GLY A 327 -7.68 -27.98 -41.87
C GLY A 327 -7.70 -26.91 -42.97
N CYS A 328 -6.53 -26.40 -43.33
CA CYS A 328 -6.39 -25.54 -44.51
C CYS A 328 -6.54 -26.39 -45.77
N HIS A 329 -7.33 -25.93 -46.76
CA HIS A 329 -7.57 -26.59 -48.06
C HIS A 329 -6.34 -26.79 -48.99
N GLY A 330 -5.11 -26.85 -48.45
CA GLY A 330 -3.92 -27.19 -49.22
C GLY A 330 -2.66 -26.52 -48.69
N SER A 331 -1.52 -27.21 -48.88
CA SER A 331 -0.17 -26.74 -48.56
C SER A 331 0.20 -25.41 -49.25
N THR A 332 -0.41 -25.09 -50.39
CA THR A 332 -0.11 -23.93 -51.24
C THR A 332 -0.42 -22.56 -50.62
N ARG A 333 -1.28 -22.47 -49.59
CA ARG A 333 -1.59 -21.20 -48.89
C ARG A 333 -0.80 -20.98 -47.60
N ARG A 334 0.11 -21.90 -47.22
CA ARG A 334 0.91 -21.77 -45.99
C ARG A 334 2.15 -20.88 -46.13
N LEU A 335 2.54 -20.50 -47.35
CA LEU A 335 3.83 -19.86 -47.65
C LEU A 335 3.69 -18.48 -48.33
N ARG A 336 2.65 -17.69 -48.01
CA ARG A 336 2.56 -16.28 -48.44
C ARG A 336 2.49 -15.34 -47.27
#